data_AF-A0A132C9K2-F1
#
_entry.id   AF-A0A132C9K2-F1
#
_cell.length_a   1.000
_cell.length_b   1.000
_cell.length_c   1.000
_cell.angle_alpha   90.00
_cell.angle_beta   90.00
_cell.angle_gamma   90.00
#
_symmetry.space_group_name_H-M   'P 1'
#
loop_
_entity.id
_entity.type
_entity.pdbx_description
1 polymer ?
#
loop_
_entity_poly.entity_id
_entity_poly.type
_entity_poly.pdbx_seq_one_letter_code
_entity_poly.pdbx_strand_id
1 'polypeptide(L)'
;MQDIIPRDVPVGEAMALLAGLLVKCVDEDDLRTAQELMKHELFNSRTLEGVVLYARRKTESALLERINALHEQIAERAEEHEMSRAHLALLEAEQRERQEQAKLERQKAIKPAQAARLSKAKNTKIIEEFSRRRRNGEDFQGRNVCSDIAARFGVTADHVRKLKRAWLAG
;
A
#
# COMPACT_ATOMS: atom_id res chain seq x y z
N MET A 1 -64.33 22.88 -1.78
CA MET A 1 -63.20 22.89 -2.73
C MET A 1 -63.60 23.65 -4.00
N GLN A 2 -63.78 24.96 -3.91
CA GLN A 2 -63.84 25.91 -5.03
C GLN A 2 -62.73 26.89 -4.66
N ASP A 3 -61.57 27.05 -5.30
CA ASP A 3 -61.09 26.73 -6.63
C ASP A 3 -59.62 26.26 -6.47
N ILE A 4 -59.30 24.98 -6.72
CA ILE A 4 -57.90 24.49 -6.68
C ILE A 4 -57.23 24.68 -8.05
N ILE A 5 -58.03 24.87 -9.11
CA ILE A 5 -57.58 25.00 -10.50
C ILE A 5 -58.12 26.32 -11.06
N PRO A 6 -57.30 27.17 -11.69
CA PRO A 6 -57.77 28.37 -12.37
C PRO A 6 -58.78 28.00 -13.47
N ARG A 7 -59.86 28.78 -13.60
CA ARG A 7 -60.98 28.49 -14.53
C ARG A 7 -60.59 28.51 -16.01
N ASP A 8 -59.38 28.95 -16.31
CA ASP A 8 -58.86 29.19 -17.66
C ASP A 8 -57.97 28.03 -18.16
N VAL A 9 -57.78 26.98 -17.36
CA VAL A 9 -56.86 25.87 -17.66
C VAL A 9 -57.60 24.76 -18.43
N PRO A 10 -57.06 24.25 -19.55
CA PRO A 10 -57.61 23.09 -20.24
C PRO A 10 -57.76 21.87 -19.31
N VAL A 11 -58.85 21.12 -19.45
CA VAL A 11 -59.16 19.97 -18.59
C VAL A 11 -58.00 18.96 -18.50
N GLY A 12 -57.26 18.75 -19.59
CA GLY A 12 -56.09 17.87 -19.61
C GLY A 12 -54.93 18.38 -18.72
N GLU A 13 -54.66 19.68 -18.72
CA GLU A 13 -53.64 20.30 -17.88
C GLU A 13 -54.08 20.37 -16.41
N ALA A 14 -55.35 20.65 -16.17
CA ALA A 14 -55.97 20.61 -14.85
C ALA A 14 -55.85 19.21 -14.20
N MET A 15 -56.13 18.14 -14.96
CA MET A 15 -55.94 16.77 -14.51
C MET A 15 -54.46 16.45 -14.23
N ALA A 16 -53.54 16.90 -15.08
CA ALA A 16 -52.11 16.65 -14.90
C ALA A 16 -51.57 17.34 -13.62
N LEU A 17 -52.03 18.56 -13.34
CA LEU A 17 -51.66 19.30 -12.14
C LEU A 17 -52.20 18.61 -10.87
N LEU A 18 -53.47 18.20 -10.87
CA LEU A 18 -54.04 17.44 -9.75
C LEU A 18 -53.35 16.09 -9.56
N ALA A 19 -53.02 15.38 -10.64
CA ALA A 19 -52.29 14.12 -10.58
C ALA A 19 -50.90 14.31 -9.95
N GLY A 20 -50.18 15.37 -10.35
CA GLY A 20 -48.90 15.71 -9.75
C GLY A 20 -49.00 16.07 -8.26
N LEU A 21 -50.06 16.77 -7.86
CA LEU A 21 -50.36 17.09 -6.46
C LEU A 21 -50.69 15.82 -5.66
N LEU A 22 -51.46 14.90 -6.23
CA LEU A 22 -51.80 13.62 -5.61
C LEU A 22 -50.54 12.79 -5.32
N VAL A 23 -49.65 12.67 -6.30
CA VAL A 23 -48.38 11.94 -6.15
C VAL A 23 -47.52 12.58 -5.07
N LYS A 24 -47.42 13.92 -5.03
CA LYS A 24 -46.68 14.62 -3.97
C LYS A 24 -47.25 14.39 -2.57
N CYS A 25 -48.58 14.47 -2.40
CA CYS A 25 -49.20 14.20 -1.10
C CYS A 25 -48.94 12.77 -0.62
N VAL A 26 -48.88 11.80 -1.55
CA VAL A 26 -48.52 10.42 -1.23
C VAL A 26 -47.03 10.29 -0.86
N ASP A 27 -46.14 10.94 -1.61
CA ASP A 27 -44.70 10.95 -1.33
C ASP A 27 -44.36 11.61 0.04
N GLU A 28 -45.18 12.58 0.47
CA GLU A 28 -45.04 13.31 1.74
C GLU A 28 -45.82 12.69 2.92
N ASP A 29 -46.46 11.53 2.72
CA ASP A 29 -47.31 10.82 3.70
C ASP A 29 -48.53 11.64 4.19
N ASP A 30 -48.96 12.67 3.44
CA ASP A 30 -50.18 13.42 3.69
C ASP A 30 -51.40 12.70 3.08
N LEU A 31 -51.72 11.55 3.67
CA LEU A 31 -52.80 10.68 3.22
C LEU A 31 -54.18 11.35 3.33
N ARG A 32 -54.35 12.29 4.26
CA ARG A 32 -55.61 13.00 4.44
C ARG A 32 -55.87 13.94 3.27
N THR A 33 -54.88 14.72 2.86
CA THR A 33 -55.01 15.60 1.70
C THR A 33 -55.10 14.79 0.41
N ALA A 34 -54.36 13.68 0.29
CA ALA A 34 -54.51 12.75 -0.85
C ALA A 34 -55.93 12.18 -0.96
N GLN A 35 -56.55 11.77 0.15
CA GLN A 35 -57.93 11.28 0.18
C GLN A 35 -58.97 12.33 -0.22
N GLU A 36 -58.80 13.58 0.17
CA GLU A 36 -59.68 14.67 -0.27
C GLU A 36 -59.46 14.99 -1.75
N LEU A 37 -58.21 14.97 -2.22
CA LEU A 37 -57.89 15.24 -3.62
C LEU A 37 -58.47 14.16 -4.56
N MET A 38 -58.49 12.89 -4.15
CA MET A 38 -59.09 11.78 -4.90
C MET A 38 -60.61 11.94 -5.10
N LYS A 39 -61.30 12.75 -4.30
CA LYS A 39 -62.74 13.03 -4.45
C LYS A 39 -63.03 14.10 -5.50
N HIS A 40 -62.01 14.69 -6.11
CA HIS A 40 -62.18 15.73 -7.14
C HIS A 40 -62.93 15.19 -8.35
N GLU A 41 -63.84 15.98 -8.92
CA GLU A 41 -64.74 15.60 -10.03
C GLU A 41 -64.02 15.14 -11.31
N LEU A 42 -62.76 15.56 -11.47
CA LEU A 42 -61.90 15.19 -12.59
C LEU A 42 -61.23 13.82 -12.42
N PHE A 43 -61.28 13.22 -11.22
CA PHE A 43 -60.76 11.89 -10.95
C PHE A 43 -61.87 10.84 -11.00
N ASN A 44 -61.92 10.11 -12.11
CA ASN A 44 -62.62 8.84 -12.21
C ASN A 44 -61.63 7.66 -12.03
N SER A 45 -62.16 6.44 -11.91
CA SER A 45 -61.36 5.22 -11.72
C SER A 45 -60.23 5.05 -12.74
N ARG A 46 -60.49 5.33 -14.01
CA ARG A 46 -59.52 5.21 -15.10
C ARG A 46 -58.41 6.26 -15.00
N THR A 47 -58.74 7.49 -14.60
CA THR A 47 -57.73 8.54 -14.40
C THR A 47 -56.83 8.23 -13.19
N LEU A 48 -57.40 7.75 -12.08
CA LEU A 48 -56.62 7.35 -10.90
C LEU A 48 -55.68 6.17 -11.20
N GLU A 49 -56.16 5.17 -11.96
CA GLU A 49 -55.32 4.08 -12.47
C GLU A 49 -54.16 4.61 -13.31
N GLY A 50 -54.42 5.58 -14.18
CA GLY A 50 -53.39 6.27 -14.96
C GLY A 50 -52.34 6.99 -14.09
N VAL A 51 -52.76 7.65 -13.01
CA VAL A 51 -51.84 8.31 -12.06
C VAL A 51 -50.96 7.30 -11.34
N VAL A 52 -51.53 6.19 -10.87
CA VAL A 52 -50.78 5.10 -10.21
C VAL A 52 -49.74 4.51 -11.16
N LEU A 53 -50.13 4.21 -12.40
CA LEU A 53 -49.21 3.66 -13.41
C LEU A 53 -48.08 4.66 -13.75
N TYR A 54 -48.40 5.95 -13.87
CA TYR A 54 -47.41 7.00 -14.11
C TYR A 54 -46.42 7.13 -12.96
N ALA A 55 -46.91 7.19 -11.72
CA ALA A 55 -46.08 7.29 -10.52
C ALA A 55 -45.13 6.09 -10.41
N ARG A 56 -45.67 4.87 -10.60
CA ARG A 56 -44.89 3.63 -10.57
C ARG A 56 -43.79 3.63 -11.65
N ARG A 57 -44.12 4.01 -12.88
CA ARG A 57 -43.15 4.08 -13.97
C ARG A 57 -42.03 5.06 -13.67
N LYS A 58 -42.37 6.23 -13.12
CA LYS A 58 -41.38 7.25 -12.75
C LYS A 58 -40.44 6.76 -11.64
N THR A 59 -40.98 6.06 -10.64
CA THR A 59 -40.14 5.45 -9.58
C THR A 59 -39.25 4.34 -10.13
N GLU A 60 -39.76 3.47 -11.01
CA GLU A 60 -38.97 2.40 -11.63
C GLU A 60 -37.83 2.97 -12.49
N SER A 61 -38.10 4.02 -13.28
CA SER A 61 -37.05 4.72 -14.04
C SER A 61 -35.98 5.35 -13.15
N ALA A 62 -36.36 6.05 -12.09
CA ALA A 62 -35.41 6.67 -11.16
C ALA A 62 -34.54 5.62 -10.43
N LEU A 63 -35.13 4.48 -10.05
CA LEU A 63 -34.39 3.37 -9.45
C LEU A 63 -33.40 2.75 -10.44
N LEU A 64 -33.81 2.56 -11.70
CA LEU A 64 -32.92 2.03 -12.75
C LEU A 64 -31.74 2.97 -13.02
N GLU A 65 -31.98 4.28 -13.12
CA GLU A 65 -30.90 5.27 -13.25
C GLU A 65 -29.94 5.21 -12.08
N ARG A 66 -30.45 5.08 -10.84
CA ARG A 66 -29.62 4.95 -9.65
C ARG A 66 -28.80 3.66 -9.65
N ILE A 67 -29.39 2.54 -10.07
CA ILE A 67 -28.71 1.25 -10.19
C ILE A 67 -27.59 1.34 -11.24
N ASN A 68 -27.84 1.97 -12.38
CA ASN A 68 -26.83 2.13 -13.42
C ASN A 68 -25.66 3.00 -12.94
N ALA A 69 -25.95 4.13 -12.29
CA ALA A 69 -24.91 4.98 -11.70
C ALA A 69 -24.07 4.24 -10.64
N LEU A 70 -24.70 3.34 -9.86
CA LEU A 70 -23.97 2.50 -8.90
C LEU A 70 -23.09 1.46 -9.59
N HIS A 71 -23.55 0.85 -10.69
CA HIS A 71 -22.73 -0.08 -11.47
C HIS A 71 -21.51 0.62 -12.08
N GLU A 72 -21.67 1.83 -12.61
CA GLU A 72 -20.56 2.64 -13.13
C GLU A 72 -19.53 2.94 -12.03
N GLN A 73 -19.98 3.37 -10.84
CA GLN A 73 -19.08 3.61 -9.71
C GLN A 73 -18.35 2.35 -9.23
N ILE A 74 -19.00 1.18 -9.29
CA ILE A 74 -18.36 -0.09 -8.94
C ILE A 74 -17.29 -0.46 -9.98
N ALA A 75 -17.58 -0.26 -11.27
CA ALA A 75 -16.63 -0.53 -12.34
C ALA A 75 -15.37 0.35 -12.23
N GLU A 76 -15.55 1.67 -12.03
CA GLU A 76 -14.44 2.61 -11.84
C GLU A 76 -13.55 2.20 -10.64
N ARG A 77 -14.16 1.89 -9.50
CA ARG A 77 -13.41 1.45 -8.30
C ARG A 77 -12.70 0.11 -8.50
N ALA A 78 -13.27 -0.79 -9.30
CA ALA A 78 -12.63 -2.07 -9.60
C ALA A 78 -11.34 -1.85 -10.40
N GLU A 79 -11.37 -0.98 -11.42
CA GLU A 79 -10.20 -0.63 -12.22
C GLU A 79 -9.12 0.06 -11.37
N GLU A 80 -9.49 1.04 -10.53
CA GLU A 80 -8.55 1.70 -9.61
C GLU A 80 -7.87 0.72 -8.65
N HIS A 81 -8.64 -0.25 -8.14
CA HIS A 81 -8.15 -1.25 -7.22
C HIS A 81 -7.23 -2.27 -7.90
N GLU A 82 -7.52 -2.66 -9.15
CA GLU A 82 -6.62 -3.50 -9.95
C GLU A 82 -5.29 -2.78 -10.24
N MET A 83 -5.33 -1.52 -10.64
CA MET A 83 -4.13 -0.70 -10.86
C MET A 83 -3.30 -0.55 -9.58
N SER A 84 -3.96 -0.30 -8.45
CA SER A 84 -3.30 -0.20 -7.15
C SER A 84 -2.65 -1.52 -6.73
N ARG A 85 -3.31 -2.66 -6.97
CA ARG A 85 -2.76 -3.99 -6.71
C ARG A 85 -1.54 -4.29 -7.58
N ALA A 86 -1.60 -3.95 -8.87
CA ALA A 86 -0.47 -4.10 -9.78
C ALA A 86 0.73 -3.25 -9.34
N HIS A 87 0.48 -2.01 -8.91
CA HIS A 87 1.53 -1.14 -8.39
C HIS A 87 2.18 -1.67 -7.11
N LEU A 88 1.38 -2.17 -6.15
CA LEU A 88 1.89 -2.80 -4.94
C LEU A 88 2.74 -4.04 -5.26
N ALA A 89 2.31 -4.88 -6.20
CA ALA A 89 3.08 -6.05 -6.63
C ALA A 89 4.45 -5.68 -7.21
N LEU A 90 4.53 -4.59 -7.99
CA LEU A 90 5.80 -4.06 -8.51
C LEU A 90 6.72 -3.58 -7.38
N LEU A 91 6.20 -2.82 -6.41
CA LEU A 91 6.98 -2.32 -5.28
C LEU A 91 7.50 -3.47 -4.41
N GLU A 92 6.69 -4.51 -4.18
CA GLU A 92 7.12 -5.71 -3.47
C GLU A 92 8.23 -6.46 -4.21
N ALA A 93 8.13 -6.60 -5.53
CA ALA A 93 9.16 -7.22 -6.35
C ALA A 93 10.48 -6.43 -6.26
N GLU A 94 10.43 -5.10 -6.41
CA GLU A 94 11.60 -4.24 -6.29
C GLU A 94 12.23 -4.34 -4.89
N GLN A 95 11.42 -4.38 -3.83
CA GLN A 95 11.95 -4.59 -2.48
C GLN A 95 12.67 -5.93 -2.33
N ARG A 96 12.12 -7.02 -2.89
CA ARG A 96 12.76 -8.34 -2.85
C ARG A 96 14.10 -8.31 -3.58
N GLU A 97 14.17 -7.71 -4.77
CA GLU A 97 15.43 -7.57 -5.50
C GLU A 97 16.48 -6.78 -4.72
N ARG A 98 16.10 -5.66 -4.10
CA ARG A 98 17.02 -4.88 -3.25
C ARG A 98 17.51 -5.69 -2.05
N GLN A 99 16.65 -6.48 -1.42
CA GLN A 99 17.04 -7.35 -0.31
C GLN A 99 18.00 -8.45 -0.76
N GLU A 100 17.78 -9.04 -1.94
CA GLU A 100 18.67 -10.03 -2.52
C GLU A 100 20.03 -9.45 -2.89
N GLN A 101 20.06 -8.28 -3.51
CA GLN A 101 21.29 -7.55 -3.79
C GLN A 101 22.07 -7.27 -2.50
N ALA A 102 21.41 -6.76 -1.46
CA ALA A 102 22.03 -6.52 -0.16
C ALA A 102 22.57 -7.82 0.49
N LYS A 103 21.86 -8.95 0.34
CA LYS A 103 22.34 -10.26 0.80
C LYS A 103 23.60 -10.68 0.02
N LEU A 104 23.61 -10.53 -1.30
CA LEU A 104 24.75 -10.86 -2.15
C LEU A 104 25.98 -10.00 -1.81
N GLU A 105 25.79 -8.69 -1.60
CA GLU A 105 26.86 -7.78 -1.16
C GLU A 105 27.44 -8.19 0.19
N ARG A 106 26.56 -8.49 1.16
CA ARG A 106 26.99 -9.01 2.48
C ARG A 106 27.79 -10.29 2.32
N GLN A 107 27.33 -11.24 1.50
CA GLN A 107 28.06 -12.49 1.24
C GLN A 107 29.44 -12.26 0.61
N LYS A 108 29.55 -11.33 -0.35
CA LYS A 108 30.85 -10.94 -0.95
C LYS A 108 31.82 -10.41 0.12
N ALA A 109 31.32 -9.70 1.13
CA ALA A 109 32.13 -9.16 2.22
C ALA A 109 32.56 -10.19 3.28
N ILE A 110 31.94 -11.37 3.36
CA ILE A 110 32.24 -12.39 4.39
C ILE A 110 33.66 -12.94 4.24
N LYS A 111 34.09 -13.34 3.03
CA LYS A 111 35.42 -13.92 2.80
C LYS A 111 36.56 -12.95 3.16
N PRO A 112 36.53 -11.67 2.72
CA PRO A 112 37.49 -10.65 3.16
C PRO A 112 37.49 -10.44 4.68
N ALA A 113 36.31 -10.37 5.31
CA ALA A 113 36.21 -10.17 6.76
C ALA A 113 36.79 -11.38 7.54
N GLN A 114 36.54 -12.60 7.08
CA GLN A 114 37.14 -13.81 7.65
C GLN A 114 38.66 -13.84 7.45
N ALA A 115 39.16 -13.47 6.27
CA ALA A 115 40.59 -13.36 5.99
C ALA A 115 41.27 -12.32 6.90
N ALA A 116 40.63 -11.17 7.14
CA ALA A 116 41.12 -10.15 8.07
C ALA A 116 41.18 -10.66 9.52
N ARG A 117 40.16 -11.41 9.98
CA ARG A 117 40.14 -12.03 11.31
C ARG A 117 41.27 -13.06 11.46
N LEU A 118 41.45 -13.94 10.48
CA LEU A 118 42.53 -14.94 10.47
C LEU A 118 43.92 -14.28 10.45
N SER A 119 44.10 -13.23 9.64
CA SER A 119 45.34 -12.45 9.61
C SER A 119 45.62 -11.80 10.96
N LYS A 120 44.62 -11.17 11.59
CA LYS A 120 44.75 -10.57 12.92
C LYS A 120 45.16 -11.62 13.97
N ALA A 121 44.53 -12.80 13.97
CA ALA A 121 44.88 -13.87 14.88
C ALA A 121 46.33 -14.37 14.68
N LYS A 122 46.80 -14.49 13.42
CA LYS A 122 48.20 -14.80 13.12
C LYS A 122 49.15 -13.71 13.62
N ASN A 123 48.80 -12.44 13.44
CA ASN A 123 49.60 -11.32 13.92
C ASN A 123 49.72 -11.33 15.45
N THR A 124 48.64 -11.64 16.18
CA THR A 124 48.66 -11.80 17.64
C THR A 124 49.65 -12.88 18.07
N LYS A 125 49.62 -14.07 17.44
CA LYS A 125 50.57 -15.16 17.75
C LYS A 125 52.03 -14.79 17.47
N ILE A 126 52.28 -14.03 16.40
CA ILE A 126 53.62 -13.50 16.09
C ILE A 126 54.09 -12.54 17.19
N ILE A 127 53.22 -11.66 17.67
CA ILE A 127 53.52 -10.72 18.77
C ILE A 127 53.75 -11.45 20.11
N GLU A 128 52.96 -12.50 20.38
CA GLU A 128 53.13 -13.36 21.55
C GLU A 128 54.48 -14.08 21.55
N GLU A 129 54.97 -14.53 20.39
CA GLU A 129 56.29 -15.13 20.25
C GLU A 129 57.42 -14.13 20.56
N PHE A 130 57.32 -12.89 20.09
CA PHE A 130 58.26 -11.83 20.48
C PHE A 130 58.24 -11.56 21.98
N SER A 131 57.04 -11.50 22.56
CA SER A 131 56.85 -11.28 24.01
C SER A 131 57.36 -12.46 24.85
N ARG A 132 57.22 -13.69 24.35
CA ARG A 132 57.79 -14.91 24.98
C ARG A 132 59.31 -14.87 24.95
N ARG A 133 59.92 -14.61 23.78
CA ARG A 133 61.39 -14.51 23.66
C ARG A 133 61.95 -13.44 24.60
N ARG A 134 61.31 -12.27 24.65
CA ARG A 134 61.67 -11.19 25.58
C ARG A 134 61.60 -11.62 27.05
N ARG A 135 60.53 -12.33 27.46
CA ARG A 135 60.39 -12.84 28.84
C ARG A 135 61.44 -13.89 29.19
N ASN A 136 61.83 -14.71 28.22
CA ASN A 136 62.80 -15.78 28.41
C ASN A 136 64.27 -15.32 28.29
N GLY A 137 64.51 -14.03 27.98
CA GLY A 137 65.86 -13.53 27.69
C GLY A 137 66.48 -14.06 26.40
N GLU A 138 65.67 -14.65 25.50
CA GLU A 138 66.11 -15.13 24.19
C GLU A 138 66.38 -13.96 23.24
N ASP A 139 67.33 -14.12 22.31
CA ASP A 139 67.58 -13.09 21.29
C ASP A 139 66.35 -12.91 20.38
N PHE A 140 65.80 -11.70 20.42
CA PHE A 140 64.71 -11.25 19.58
C PHE A 140 65.15 -10.15 18.59
N GLN A 141 66.39 -9.65 18.68
CA GLN A 141 66.96 -8.63 17.81
C GLN A 141 67.82 -9.20 16.68
N GLY A 142 68.25 -10.46 16.80
CA GLY A 142 69.07 -11.15 15.81
C GLY A 142 68.58 -11.08 14.37
N ARG A 143 69.53 -11.09 13.42
CA ARG A 143 69.29 -10.91 11.98
C ARG A 143 68.32 -11.94 11.39
N ASN A 144 68.33 -13.17 11.91
CA ASN A 144 67.53 -14.28 11.36
C ASN A 144 66.19 -14.47 12.06
N VAL A 145 65.98 -13.86 13.22
CA VAL A 145 64.78 -14.09 14.07
C VAL A 145 63.48 -13.82 13.31
N CYS A 146 63.42 -12.74 12.52
CA CYS A 146 62.22 -12.42 11.74
C CYS A 146 61.98 -13.43 10.61
N SER A 147 63.04 -13.99 10.03
CA SER A 147 62.96 -15.02 8.98
C SER A 147 62.51 -16.37 9.57
N ASP A 148 63.00 -16.73 10.75
CA ASP A 148 62.64 -17.98 11.43
C ASP A 148 61.19 -17.97 11.90
N ILE A 149 60.74 -16.86 12.48
CA ILE A 149 59.34 -16.66 12.87
C ILE A 149 58.46 -16.64 11.62
N ALA A 150 58.89 -16.00 10.54
CA ALA A 150 58.17 -15.97 9.29
C ALA A 150 57.97 -17.38 8.70
N ALA A 151 59.00 -18.21 8.70
CA ALA A 151 58.93 -19.61 8.28
C ALA A 151 57.96 -20.43 9.16
N ARG A 152 58.01 -20.27 10.49
CA ARG A 152 57.11 -21.00 11.43
C ARG A 152 55.64 -20.65 11.24
N PHE A 153 55.31 -19.40 10.92
CA PHE A 153 53.92 -18.95 10.74
C PHE A 153 53.46 -18.92 9.27
N GLY A 154 54.33 -19.31 8.33
CA GLY A 154 54.04 -19.30 6.89
C GLY A 154 53.71 -17.91 6.37
N VAL A 155 54.49 -16.89 6.77
CA VAL A 155 54.36 -15.49 6.34
C VAL A 155 55.69 -14.97 5.83
N THR A 156 55.72 -13.76 5.26
CA THR A 156 56.99 -13.16 4.78
C THR A 156 57.79 -12.55 5.93
N ALA A 157 59.12 -12.56 5.81
CA ALA A 157 60.01 -11.95 6.80
C ALA A 157 59.76 -10.43 6.95
N ASP A 158 59.40 -9.74 5.87
CA ASP A 158 59.04 -8.32 5.91
C ASP A 158 57.78 -8.03 6.72
N HIS A 159 56.77 -8.91 6.63
CA HIS A 159 55.56 -8.80 7.45
C HIS A 159 55.89 -8.89 8.94
N VAL A 160 56.73 -9.85 9.31
CA VAL A 160 57.20 -10.04 10.69
C VAL A 160 58.06 -8.85 11.16
N ARG A 161 58.91 -8.27 10.31
CA ARG A 161 59.69 -7.05 10.63
C ARG A 161 58.79 -5.84 10.89
N LYS A 162 57.70 -5.68 10.15
CA LYS A 162 56.72 -4.60 10.36
C LYS A 162 56.01 -4.78 11.70
N LEU A 163 55.54 -5.99 12.00
CA LEU A 163 54.92 -6.30 13.29
C LEU A 163 55.88 -6.11 14.46
N LYS A 164 57.14 -6.54 14.32
CA LYS A 164 58.19 -6.34 15.32
C LYS A 164 58.43 -4.85 15.59
N ARG A 165 58.49 -4.02 14.53
CA ARG A 165 58.62 -2.56 14.68
C ARG A 165 57.45 -1.97 15.46
N ALA A 166 56.21 -2.32 15.12
CA ALA A 166 55.02 -1.85 15.83
C ALA A 166 54.97 -2.32 17.29
N TRP A 167 55.39 -3.56 17.57
CA TRP A 167 55.47 -4.10 18.93
C TRP A 167 56.58 -3.46 19.78
N LEU A 168 57.73 -3.15 19.18
CA LEU A 168 58.82 -2.44 19.85
C LEU A 168 58.50 -0.95 20.09
N ALA A 169 57.67 -0.37 19.23
CA ALA A 169 57.22 1.02 19.32
C ALA A 169 56.04 1.23 20.28
N GLY A 170 55.69 0.20 21.07
CA GLY A 170 54.57 0.23 22.03
C GLY A 170 54.50 1.50 22.85
#